data_AF-A0A1W2AEK0-F1
#
_entry.id   AF-A0A1W2AEK0-F1
#
_cell.length_a   1.000
_cell.length_b   1.000
_cell.length_c   1.000
_cell.angle_alpha   90.00
_cell.angle_beta   90.00
_cell.angle_gamma   90.00
#
_symmetry.space_group_name_H-M   'P 1'
#
loop_
_entity.id
_entity.type
_entity.pdbx_description
1 polymer ?
#
loop_
_entity_poly.entity_id
_entity_poly.type
_entity_poly.pdbx_seq_one_letter_code
_entity_poly.pdbx_strand_id
1 'polypeptide(L)'
;MAMMKGMTYDDLPADWPQRPLTDPTLTADVVDLVVRETDRAEGCLGILLCNHEHRLVQPLTINDIDDVPAHERRRPFDLFMSGFGDRLGGIVVAVGRPRGYVPDDVARGWHEAAIAASREHDVPLLGTYLATVHAVIEMPRWTGLAAAG
;
A
#
# COMPACT_ATOMS: atom_id res chain seq x y z
N MET A 1 -23.86 -18.03 -11.48
CA MET A 1 -23.73 -16.58 -11.72
C MET A 1 -23.25 -15.95 -10.42
N ALA A 2 -21.94 -15.93 -10.19
CA ALA A 2 -21.38 -15.24 -9.03
C ALA A 2 -21.47 -13.74 -9.31
N MET A 3 -22.06 -12.97 -8.38
CA MET A 3 -22.02 -11.52 -8.47
C MET A 3 -20.55 -11.09 -8.52
N MET A 4 -20.18 -10.39 -9.60
CA MET A 4 -18.99 -9.53 -9.62
C MET A 4 -19.17 -8.55 -8.46
N LYS A 5 -18.30 -8.64 -7.44
CA LYS A 5 -18.25 -7.62 -6.40
C LYS A 5 -17.83 -6.32 -7.10
N GLY A 6 -18.76 -5.37 -7.17
CA GLY A 6 -18.51 -4.03 -7.69
C GLY A 6 -17.36 -3.38 -6.92
N MET A 7 -16.75 -2.37 -7.52
CA MET A 7 -15.57 -1.68 -7.00
C MET A 7 -15.74 -1.36 -5.51
N THR A 8 -14.83 -1.85 -4.67
CA THR A 8 -14.94 -1.83 -3.21
C THR A 8 -14.94 -0.41 -2.64
N TYR A 9 -14.45 0.59 -3.39
CA TYR A 9 -14.56 1.99 -2.98
C TYR A 9 -16.02 2.48 -2.84
N ASP A 10 -17.00 1.85 -3.50
CA ASP A 10 -18.42 2.22 -3.39
C ASP A 10 -18.96 1.96 -1.96
N ASP A 11 -18.28 1.11 -1.19
CA ASP A 11 -18.60 0.79 0.22
C ASP A 11 -18.03 1.84 1.20
N LEU A 12 -17.30 2.87 0.71
CA LEU A 12 -16.69 3.87 1.58
C LEU A 12 -17.74 4.72 2.32
N PRO A 13 -17.64 4.85 3.65
CA PRO A 13 -18.52 5.74 4.40
C PRO A 13 -18.23 7.20 4.05
N ALA A 14 -19.23 8.07 4.09
CA ALA A 14 -19.09 9.47 3.68
C ALA A 14 -18.00 10.26 4.47
N ASP A 15 -17.72 9.83 5.70
CA ASP A 15 -16.70 10.40 6.57
C ASP A 15 -15.35 9.69 6.48
N TRP A 16 -15.13 8.79 5.51
CA TRP A 16 -13.87 8.07 5.35
C TRP A 16 -12.61 8.96 5.37
N PRO A 17 -12.59 10.20 4.83
CA PRO A 17 -11.38 11.03 4.88
C PRO A 17 -10.97 11.42 6.31
N GLN A 18 -11.91 11.34 7.26
CA GLN A 18 -11.69 11.63 8.68
C GLN A 18 -11.40 10.37 9.50
N ARG A 19 -11.33 9.20 8.87
CA ARG A 19 -11.07 7.93 9.54
C ARG A 19 -9.60 7.51 9.40
N PRO A 20 -9.01 6.89 10.43
CA PRO A 20 -7.67 6.33 10.34
C PRO A 20 -7.65 5.12 9.40
N LEU A 21 -6.59 4.99 8.59
CA LEU A 21 -6.33 3.84 7.72
C LEU A 21 -5.65 2.70 8.49
N THR A 22 -6.28 2.28 9.60
CA THR A 22 -5.82 1.17 10.44
C THR A 22 -6.71 -0.06 10.37
N ASP A 23 -7.96 0.10 9.92
CA ASP A 23 -8.85 -1.01 9.56
C ASP A 23 -8.52 -1.49 8.13
N PRO A 24 -8.10 -2.75 7.94
CA PRO A 24 -7.75 -3.26 6.61
C PRO A 24 -8.88 -3.20 5.59
N THR A 25 -10.15 -3.30 6.02
CA THR A 25 -11.30 -3.27 5.09
C THR A 25 -11.45 -1.87 4.51
N LEU A 26 -11.57 -0.87 5.38
CA LEU A 26 -11.61 0.54 4.98
C LEU A 26 -10.37 0.93 4.15
N THR A 27 -9.20 0.46 4.56
CA THR A 27 -7.94 0.78 3.87
C THR A 27 -7.91 0.18 2.47
N ALA A 28 -8.40 -1.05 2.28
CA ALA A 28 -8.51 -1.66 0.96
C ALA A 28 -9.45 -0.84 0.04
N ASP A 29 -10.57 -0.35 0.57
CA ASP A 29 -11.52 0.47 -0.18
C ASP A 29 -10.93 1.84 -0.55
N VAL A 30 -10.15 2.45 0.35
CA VAL A 30 -9.41 3.69 0.06
C VAL A 30 -8.31 3.46 -0.96
N VAL A 31 -7.57 2.34 -0.88
CA VAL A 31 -6.60 1.95 -1.92
C VAL A 31 -7.32 1.74 -3.25
N ASP A 32 -8.50 1.14 -3.24
CA ASP A 32 -9.31 0.93 -4.45
C ASP A 32 -9.73 2.27 -5.10
N LEU A 33 -10.05 3.27 -4.27
CA LEU A 33 -10.39 4.62 -4.71
C LEU A 33 -9.20 5.35 -5.34
N VAL A 34 -8.01 5.28 -4.73
CA VAL A 34 -6.87 6.13 -5.12
C VAL A 34 -5.96 5.51 -6.17
N VAL A 35 -5.82 4.18 -6.19
CA VAL A 35 -5.02 3.46 -7.18
C VAL A 35 -5.92 3.13 -8.36
N ARG A 36 -5.84 3.90 -9.44
CA ARG A 36 -6.81 3.81 -10.54
C ARG A 36 -6.62 2.53 -11.34
N GLU A 37 -7.68 2.10 -12.02
CA GLU A 37 -7.63 0.92 -12.90
C GLU A 37 -6.52 1.01 -13.94
N THR A 38 -6.29 2.20 -14.52
CA THR A 38 -5.21 2.44 -15.48
C THR A 38 -3.83 2.21 -14.88
N ASP A 39 -3.60 2.69 -13.65
CA ASP A 39 -2.31 2.54 -12.97
C ASP A 39 -2.06 1.06 -12.64
N ARG A 40 -3.10 0.33 -12.22
CA ARG A 40 -3.02 -1.12 -12.00
C ARG A 40 -2.69 -1.87 -13.27
N ALA A 41 -3.26 -1.47 -14.41
CA ALA A 41 -3.05 -2.14 -15.68
C ALA A 41 -1.58 -2.04 -16.16
N GLU A 42 -0.91 -0.95 -15.84
CA GLU A 42 0.49 -0.67 -16.21
C GLU A 42 1.51 -1.20 -15.19
N GLY A 43 1.08 -1.55 -13.99
CA GLY A 43 1.99 -1.90 -12.89
C GLY A 43 2.47 -0.64 -12.18
N CYS A 44 2.04 -0.46 -10.92
CA CYS A 44 2.31 0.77 -10.19
C CYS A 44 2.59 0.54 -8.71
N LEU A 45 3.29 1.48 -8.08
CA LEU A 45 3.44 1.58 -6.63
C LEU A 45 2.63 2.77 -6.13
N GLY A 46 1.61 2.49 -5.34
CA GLY A 46 0.89 3.48 -4.55
C GLY A 46 1.54 3.68 -3.18
N ILE A 47 1.74 4.93 -2.78
CA ILE A 47 2.20 5.30 -1.44
C ILE A 47 1.21 6.33 -0.88
N LEU A 48 0.49 5.95 0.15
CA LEU A 48 -0.50 6.78 0.83
C LEU A 48 0.14 7.33 2.10
N LEU A 49 0.43 8.63 2.10
CA LEU A 49 1.01 9.33 3.24
C LEU A 49 -0.08 9.65 4.26
N CYS A 50 0.11 9.23 5.51
CA CYS A 50 -0.84 9.44 6.59
C CYS A 50 -0.28 10.37 7.66
N ASN A 51 -1.13 11.19 8.28
CA ASN A 51 -0.75 12.02 9.43
C ASN A 51 -0.63 11.18 10.72
N HIS A 52 -0.30 11.83 11.84
CA HIS A 52 -0.18 11.23 13.19
C HIS A 52 -1.46 10.59 13.74
N GLU A 53 -2.62 10.88 13.15
CA GLU A 53 -3.89 10.21 13.44
C GLU A 53 -4.21 9.12 12.42
N HIS A 54 -3.21 8.73 11.61
CA HIS A 54 -3.29 7.73 10.53
C HIS A 54 -4.33 8.03 9.46
N ARG A 55 -4.75 9.29 9.30
CA ARG A 55 -5.65 9.70 8.21
C ARG A 55 -4.86 10.01 6.96
N LEU A 56 -5.43 9.68 5.79
CA LEU A 56 -4.84 10.00 4.50
C LEU A 56 -4.62 11.51 4.35
N VAL A 57 -3.40 11.91 4.05
CA VAL A 57 -3.03 13.29 3.69
C VAL A 57 -2.85 13.40 2.18
N GLN A 58 -2.10 12.47 1.59
CA GLN A 58 -1.78 12.52 0.17
C GLN A 58 -1.49 11.12 -0.39
N PRO A 59 -2.20 10.70 -1.46
CA PRO A 59 -1.81 9.54 -2.25
C PRO A 59 -0.76 9.94 -3.31
N LEU A 60 0.18 9.04 -3.55
CA LEU A 60 1.20 9.12 -4.61
C LEU A 60 1.16 7.82 -5.40
N THR A 61 1.29 7.90 -6.72
CA THR A 61 1.38 6.73 -7.60
C THR A 61 2.64 6.86 -8.45
N ILE A 62 3.40 5.78 -8.53
CA ILE A 62 4.57 5.65 -9.40
C ILE A 62 4.29 4.50 -10.36
N ASN A 63 4.32 4.74 -11.66
CA ASN A 63 4.07 3.71 -12.67
C ASN A 63 5.39 3.04 -13.10
N ASP A 64 5.29 2.01 -13.93
CA ASP A 64 6.42 1.30 -14.57
C ASP A 64 7.41 0.69 -13.54
N ILE A 65 6.86 0.05 -12.50
CA ILE A 65 7.67 -0.43 -11.36
C ILE A 65 8.21 -1.86 -11.51
N ASP A 66 7.77 -2.60 -12.54
CA ASP A 66 8.04 -4.03 -12.68
C ASP A 66 9.52 -4.34 -12.93
N ASP A 67 10.20 -3.46 -13.67
CA ASP A 67 11.62 -3.61 -14.02
C ASP A 67 12.57 -3.03 -12.97
N VAL A 68 12.05 -2.50 -11.85
CA VAL A 68 12.88 -1.92 -10.79
C VAL A 68 13.67 -3.02 -10.07
N PRO A 69 15.02 -2.97 -10.11
CA PRO A 69 15.87 -3.94 -9.44
C PRO A 69 15.62 -3.98 -7.93
N ALA A 70 15.72 -5.17 -7.33
CA ALA A 70 15.42 -5.36 -5.90
C ALA A 70 16.16 -4.38 -4.97
N HIS A 71 17.42 -4.05 -5.28
CA HIS A 71 18.24 -3.12 -4.47
C HIS A 71 17.79 -1.66 -4.59
N GLU A 72 17.00 -1.29 -5.59
CA GLU A 72 16.48 0.07 -5.78
C GLU A 72 15.08 0.27 -5.20
N ARG A 73 14.35 -0.81 -4.90
CA ARG A 73 12.96 -0.76 -4.40
C ARG A 73 12.79 0.02 -3.11
N ARG A 74 13.86 0.19 -2.32
CA ARG A 74 13.83 0.99 -1.09
C ARG A 74 13.79 2.50 -1.35
N ARG A 75 14.33 2.94 -2.48
CA ARG A 75 14.58 4.35 -2.79
C ARG A 75 13.32 5.24 -2.78
N PRO A 76 12.17 4.82 -3.32
CA PRO A 76 10.95 5.64 -3.26
C PRO A 76 10.53 5.92 -1.81
N PHE A 77 10.55 4.89 -0.96
CA PHE A 77 10.18 5.04 0.46
C PHE A 77 11.15 5.96 1.19
N ASP A 78 12.46 5.77 1.00
CA ASP A 78 13.49 6.62 1.60
C ASP A 78 13.31 8.10 1.20
N LEU A 79 13.01 8.36 -0.06
CA LEU A 79 12.80 9.72 -0.57
C LEU A 79 11.62 10.42 0.12
N PHE A 80 10.48 9.74 0.26
CA PHE A 80 9.30 10.35 0.88
C PHE A 80 9.43 10.41 2.41
N MET A 81 9.96 9.38 3.06
CA MET A 81 10.11 9.38 4.51
C MET A 81 11.15 10.39 4.98
N SER A 82 12.29 10.55 4.28
CA SER A 82 13.27 11.58 4.64
C SER A 82 12.76 13.02 4.44
N GLY A 83 11.89 13.24 3.46
CA GLY A 83 11.30 14.56 3.21
C GLY A 83 10.15 14.94 4.15
N PHE A 84 9.43 13.94 4.70
CA PHE A 84 8.18 14.17 5.43
C PHE A 84 8.11 13.50 6.81
N GLY A 85 9.13 12.74 7.25
CA GLY A 85 9.10 11.84 8.40
C GLY A 85 8.44 12.41 9.66
N ASP A 86 8.90 13.57 10.14
CA ASP A 86 8.37 14.23 11.34
C ASP A 86 6.86 14.58 11.26
N ARG A 87 6.31 14.63 10.05
CA ARG A 87 4.91 14.97 9.77
C ARG A 87 4.05 13.74 9.44
N LEU A 88 4.67 12.57 9.25
CA LEU A 88 3.99 11.33 8.93
C LEU A 88 3.72 10.54 10.21
N GLY A 89 2.48 10.09 10.39
CA GLY A 89 2.15 9.07 11.37
C GLY A 89 2.21 7.65 10.83
N GLY A 90 2.40 7.51 9.52
CA GLY A 90 2.55 6.21 8.87
C GLY A 90 2.31 6.28 7.37
N ILE A 91 2.51 5.13 6.72
CA ILE A 91 2.22 4.96 5.30
C ILE A 91 1.39 3.70 5.04
N VAL A 92 0.58 3.75 4.00
CA VAL A 92 -0.01 2.56 3.37
C VAL A 92 0.64 2.39 1.99
N VAL A 93 0.98 1.15 1.63
CA VAL A 93 1.59 0.84 0.34
C VAL A 93 0.62 0.01 -0.49
N ALA A 94 0.53 0.28 -1.79
CA ALA A 94 -0.20 -0.53 -2.74
C ALA A 94 0.71 -0.93 -3.89
N VAL A 95 0.71 -2.21 -4.26
CA VAL A 95 1.35 -2.73 -5.47
C VAL A 95 0.25 -3.03 -6.47
N GLY A 96 0.08 -2.12 -7.43
CA GLY A 96 -0.85 -2.25 -8.53
C GLY A 96 -0.30 -3.16 -9.62
N ARG A 97 -1.11 -4.09 -10.13
CA ARG A 97 -0.75 -4.97 -11.25
C ARG A 97 -1.99 -5.44 -12.01
N PRO A 98 -1.87 -5.83 -13.29
CA PRO A 98 -3.04 -6.10 -14.12
C PRO A 98 -3.85 -7.32 -13.64
N ARG A 99 -3.20 -8.36 -13.11
CA ARG A 99 -3.85 -9.63 -12.73
C ARG A 99 -3.20 -10.30 -11.53
N GLY A 100 -3.94 -11.23 -10.93
CA GLY A 100 -3.46 -12.14 -9.89
C GLY A 100 -3.58 -11.55 -8.49
N TYR A 101 -4.13 -12.31 -7.56
CA TYR A 101 -4.34 -11.91 -6.16
C TYR A 101 -3.35 -12.56 -5.17
N VAL A 102 -2.50 -13.47 -5.65
CA VAL A 102 -1.53 -14.17 -4.83
C VAL A 102 -0.22 -13.40 -4.80
N PRO A 103 0.34 -13.05 -3.64
CA PRO A 103 1.65 -12.41 -3.53
C PRO A 103 2.76 -13.18 -4.26
N ASP A 104 3.43 -12.50 -5.19
CA ASP A 104 4.62 -13.00 -5.89
C ASP A 104 5.90 -12.36 -5.31
N ASP A 105 7.05 -12.68 -5.90
CA ASP A 105 8.35 -12.19 -5.43
C ASP A 105 8.54 -10.68 -5.67
N VAL A 106 7.86 -10.11 -6.67
CA VAL A 106 7.90 -8.67 -6.95
C VAL A 106 7.14 -7.92 -5.85
N ALA A 107 5.89 -8.32 -5.60
CA ALA A 107 5.07 -7.77 -4.52
C ALA A 107 5.74 -7.94 -3.14
N ARG A 108 6.35 -9.11 -2.89
CA ARG A 108 7.09 -9.36 -1.65
C ARG A 108 8.29 -8.44 -1.51
N GLY A 109 9.07 -8.25 -2.57
CA GLY A 109 10.24 -7.36 -2.51
C GLY A 109 9.86 -5.90 -2.28
N TRP A 110 8.74 -5.42 -2.83
CA TRP A 110 8.21 -4.09 -2.50
C TRP A 110 7.72 -3.99 -1.04
N HIS A 111 7.05 -5.03 -0.54
CA HIS A 111 6.63 -5.10 0.87
C HIS A 111 7.83 -5.10 1.83
N GLU A 112 8.86 -5.90 1.56
CA GLU A 112 10.09 -5.96 2.35
C GLU A 112 10.85 -4.64 2.33
N ALA A 113 10.94 -3.99 1.16
CA ALA A 113 11.54 -2.66 1.03
C ALA A 113 10.79 -1.60 1.84
N ALA A 114 9.45 -1.64 1.83
CA ALA A 114 8.63 -0.75 2.65
C ALA A 114 8.85 -0.97 4.14
N ILE A 115 8.91 -2.24 4.60
CA ILE A 115 9.22 -2.58 6.01
C ILE A 115 10.60 -2.04 6.41
N ALA A 116 11.61 -2.26 5.58
CA ALA A 116 12.97 -1.83 5.85
C ALA A 116 13.09 -0.31 5.97
N ALA A 117 12.50 0.44 5.03
CA ALA A 117 12.46 1.90 5.08
C ALA A 117 11.68 2.41 6.30
N SER A 118 10.50 1.84 6.57
CA SER A 118 9.66 2.22 7.71
C SER A 118 10.40 2.11 9.04
N ARG A 119 11.19 1.03 9.22
CA ARG A 119 12.02 0.84 10.42
C ARG A 119 13.18 1.83 10.51
N GLU A 120 13.82 2.14 9.39
CA GLU A 120 14.96 3.06 9.34
C GLU A 120 14.54 4.50 9.68
N HIS A 121 13.37 4.93 9.20
CA HIS A 121 12.88 6.31 9.36
C HIS A 121 11.90 6.50 10.54
N ASP A 122 11.65 5.45 11.33
CA ASP A 122 10.66 5.44 12.43
C ASP A 122 9.25 5.88 11.99
N VAL A 123 8.85 5.51 10.76
CA VAL A 123 7.52 5.79 10.20
C VAL A 123 6.75 4.47 10.08
N PRO A 124 5.62 4.28 10.77
CA PRO A 124 4.86 3.02 10.72
C PRO A 124 4.37 2.63 9.33
N LEU A 125 4.61 1.38 8.92
CA LEU A 125 3.90 0.76 7.80
C LEU A 125 2.54 0.24 8.28
N LEU A 126 1.47 0.96 7.94
CA LEU A 126 0.09 0.63 8.35
C LEU A 126 -0.47 -0.58 7.60
N GLY A 127 0.01 -0.84 6.39
CA GLY A 127 -0.32 -2.02 5.59
C GLY A 127 0.29 -1.97 4.19
N THR A 128 0.39 -3.14 3.55
CA THR A 128 0.72 -3.26 2.12
C THR A 128 -0.39 -4.03 1.43
N TYR A 129 -0.82 -3.57 0.27
CA TYR A 129 -1.96 -4.13 -0.46
C TYR A 129 -1.55 -4.47 -1.89
N LEU A 130 -2.07 -5.58 -2.42
CA LEU A 130 -2.07 -5.87 -3.85
C LEU A 130 -3.35 -5.31 -4.45
N ALA A 131 -3.21 -4.38 -5.39
CA ALA A 131 -4.33 -3.78 -6.10
C ALA A 131 -4.40 -4.35 -7.52
N THR A 132 -5.49 -5.02 -7.84
CA THR A 132 -5.76 -5.55 -9.18
C THR A 132 -7.07 -5.00 -9.70
N VAL A 133 -7.36 -5.22 -10.98
CA VAL A 133 -8.66 -4.86 -11.58
C VAL A 133 -9.86 -5.55 -10.92
N HIS A 134 -9.65 -6.62 -10.15
CA HIS A 134 -10.73 -7.42 -9.53
C HIS A 134 -10.85 -7.25 -8.03
N ALA A 135 -9.76 -6.91 -7.34
CA ALA A 135 -9.72 -6.84 -5.89
C ALA A 135 -8.50 -6.08 -5.39
N VAL A 136 -8.65 -5.50 -4.20
CA VAL A 136 -7.56 -5.03 -3.35
C VAL A 136 -7.44 -5.97 -2.16
N ILE A 137 -6.26 -6.54 -1.94
CA ILE A 137 -6.04 -7.56 -0.91
C ILE A 137 -4.83 -7.18 -0.09
N GLU A 138 -4.96 -7.23 1.23
CA GLU A 138 -3.83 -7.00 2.13
C GLU A 138 -2.77 -8.11 1.98
N MET A 139 -1.51 -7.70 1.84
CA MET A 139 -0.36 -8.59 1.90
C MET A 139 -0.26 -9.21 3.30
N PRO A 140 0.17 -10.49 3.41
CA PRO A 140 0.39 -11.09 4.70
C PRO A 140 1.32 -10.23 5.54
N ARG A 141 0.83 -9.81 6.72
CA ARG A 141 1.72 -9.31 7.75
C ARG A 141 2.44 -10.53 8.29
N TRP A 142 3.71 -10.69 7.92
CA TRP A 142 4.60 -11.54 8.73
C TRP A 142 4.88 -10.77 10.03
N THR A 143 3.87 -10.69 10.91
CA THR A 143 4.10 -10.41 12.32
C THR A 143 5.15 -11.41 12.76
N GLY A 144 6.31 -10.90 13.17
CA GLY A 144 7.54 -11.66 13.20
C GLY A 144 7.33 -13.08 13.72
N LEU A 145 8.01 -14.05 13.08
CA LEU A 145 8.60 -15.08 13.91
C LEU A 145 9.36 -14.31 15.00
N ALA A 146 8.79 -14.25 16.20
CA ALA A 146 9.62 -14.28 17.37
C ALA A 146 10.58 -15.43 17.09
N ALA A 147 11.86 -15.11 16.91
CA ALA A 147 12.90 -16.11 16.86
C ALA A 147 12.82 -16.84 18.20
N ALA A 148 12.04 -17.91 18.24
CA ALA A 148 12.18 -18.96 19.22
C ALA A 148 13.42 -19.72 18.76
N GLY A 149 14.57 -19.35 19.32
CA GLY A 149 15.88 -19.92 19.02
C GLY A 149 16.98 -19.10 19.67
#